data_AF-A0A8C5PFG7-F1
#
_entry.id   AF-A0A8C5PFG7-F1
#
_cell.length_a   1.000
_cell.length_b   1.000
_cell.length_c   1.000
_cell.angle_alpha   90.00
_cell.angle_beta   90.00
_cell.angle_gamma   90.00
#
_symmetry.space_group_name_H-M   'P 1'
#
loop_
_entity.id
_entity.type
_entity.pdbx_description
1 polymer ?
#
loop_
_entity_poly.entity_id
_entity_poly.type
_entity_poly.pdbx_seq_one_letter_code
_entity_poly.pdbx_strand_id
1 'polypeptide(L)'
;MALAAVSAAYQVLRGTTGIFTSHPTSLVWRTRALYARPVNRRNMTSKRKTDHLERTANTSRQEIISPAKVCGISNESATVKRVRLAVANSEFSFKAGQWVDLFIPGVSKVGGFSICSSPGLLQKEGILELAVKNNLHPPAHWIHTECSLGSEVTLRAGGDFYFDPQPTDSPVDLVLIGGGVGINPLFSILLHVADLHEIRKSTGEGFQMGSVKLYYSAKNTSELLFKKNILSLVNKFPGKITCNFHVTQQSSPICLELQPFITGGNHSLRIPRAVIQDPACSGSPESPARSANATDPCDHPEQPDPPERRIPPARPARWIPLQL
;
A
#
# COMPACT_ATOMS: atom_id res chain seq x y z
N MET A 1 36.04 8.14 -50.20
CA MET A 1 37.51 7.97 -50.22
C MET A 1 37.85 6.93 -49.16
N ALA A 2 37.77 5.65 -49.54
CA ALA A 2 38.90 4.72 -49.76
C ALA A 2 39.31 4.02 -48.43
N LEU A 3 39.00 2.73 -48.24
CA LEU A 3 39.84 1.53 -48.51
C LEU A 3 41.13 1.52 -47.65
N ALA A 4 41.65 0.41 -47.09
CA ALA A 4 41.32 -1.01 -47.10
C ALA A 4 42.21 -1.78 -46.07
N ALA A 5 41.78 -3.01 -45.76
CA ALA A 5 42.48 -4.30 -45.57
C ALA A 5 43.90 -4.41 -44.95
N VAL A 6 44.15 -5.50 -44.19
CA VAL A 6 45.00 -6.66 -44.59
C VAL A 6 44.82 -7.84 -43.60
N SER A 7 44.79 -9.04 -44.17
CA SER A 7 44.73 -10.37 -43.55
C SER A 7 46.14 -11.00 -43.46
N ALA A 8 46.38 -11.93 -42.52
CA ALA A 8 47.40 -12.96 -42.68
C ALA A 8 47.04 -14.22 -41.88
N ALA A 9 46.98 -15.34 -42.60
CA ALA A 9 46.87 -16.71 -42.11
C ALA A 9 48.24 -17.39 -42.08
N TYR A 10 48.41 -18.44 -41.28
CA TYR A 10 49.49 -19.43 -41.45
C TYR A 10 48.99 -20.87 -41.22
N GLN A 11 49.51 -21.75 -42.07
CA GLN A 11 49.23 -23.16 -42.36
C GLN A 11 49.81 -24.12 -41.29
N VAL A 12 49.12 -25.19 -40.86
CA VAL A 12 49.11 -26.61 -41.32
C VAL A 12 50.47 -27.34 -41.32
N LEU A 13 50.56 -28.50 -40.63
CA LEU A 13 51.30 -29.71 -41.07
C LEU A 13 50.94 -31.02 -40.30
N ARG A 14 50.59 -32.04 -41.10
CA ARG A 14 50.69 -33.55 -41.08
C ARG A 14 51.33 -34.25 -39.84
N GLY A 15 51.09 -35.52 -39.45
CA GLY A 15 50.33 -36.69 -39.95
C GLY A 15 51.00 -38.02 -39.49
N THR A 16 50.20 -39.05 -39.09
CA THR A 16 50.39 -40.56 -39.11
C THR A 16 51.66 -41.22 -38.49
N THR A 17 51.75 -42.40 -37.85
CA THR A 17 50.98 -43.67 -37.65
C THR A 17 51.74 -44.59 -36.65
N GLY A 18 51.08 -45.52 -35.92
CA GLY A 18 51.66 -46.86 -35.60
C GLY A 18 51.77 -47.41 -34.14
N ILE A 19 50.80 -48.27 -33.76
CA ILE A 19 50.85 -49.60 -33.05
C ILE A 19 51.73 -49.83 -31.79
N PHE A 20 51.14 -50.32 -30.67
CA PHE A 20 51.42 -51.63 -30.01
C PHE A 20 50.49 -51.91 -28.80
N THR A 21 50.30 -53.21 -28.54
CA THR A 21 49.33 -53.90 -27.66
C THR A 21 49.77 -54.08 -26.20
N SER A 22 48.84 -54.13 -25.21
CA SER A 22 48.71 -55.23 -24.21
C SER A 22 47.73 -54.96 -23.04
N HIS A 23 46.76 -55.88 -22.90
CA HIS A 23 46.14 -56.47 -21.68
C HIS A 23 45.42 -55.64 -20.59
N PRO A 24 44.40 -56.25 -19.93
CA PRO A 24 43.34 -55.53 -19.23
C PRO A 24 43.57 -55.48 -17.71
N THR A 25 43.07 -54.43 -17.06
CA THR A 25 42.79 -54.44 -15.63
C THR A 25 41.35 -54.02 -15.41
N SER A 26 40.58 -54.92 -14.79
CA SER A 26 39.21 -54.68 -14.38
C SER A 26 39.19 -53.65 -13.25
N LEU A 27 38.64 -52.47 -13.52
CA LEU A 27 38.25 -51.54 -12.47
C LEU A 27 36.73 -51.61 -12.30
N VAL A 28 36.33 -52.15 -11.15
CA VAL A 28 34.96 -52.24 -10.69
C VAL A 28 34.42 -50.81 -10.53
N TRP A 29 33.59 -50.36 -11.47
CA TRP A 29 32.83 -49.13 -11.33
C TRP A 29 31.72 -49.36 -10.31
N ARG A 30 31.94 -48.91 -9.08
CA ARG A 30 30.84 -48.68 -8.13
C ARG A 30 29.93 -47.61 -8.72
N THR A 31 28.78 -48.02 -9.25
CA THR A 31 27.69 -47.12 -9.62
C THR A 31 27.24 -46.38 -8.37
N ARG A 32 27.62 -45.11 -8.24
CA ARG A 32 26.92 -44.18 -7.36
C ARG A 32 25.51 -44.04 -7.93
N ALA A 33 24.54 -44.63 -7.25
CA ALA A 33 23.13 -44.37 -7.50
C ALA A 33 22.88 -42.86 -7.35
N LEU A 34 22.72 -42.18 -8.49
CA LEU A 34 22.20 -40.83 -8.52
C LEU A 34 20.72 -40.92 -8.15
N TYR A 35 20.40 -40.66 -6.89
CA TYR A 35 19.05 -40.32 -6.49
C TYR A 35 18.67 -39.00 -7.16
N ALA A 36 18.07 -39.09 -8.34
CA ALA A 36 17.37 -37.98 -8.96
C ALA A 36 16.16 -37.65 -8.07
N ARG A 37 16.31 -36.66 -7.18
CA ARG A 37 15.18 -36.04 -6.49
C ARG A 37 14.31 -35.37 -7.56
N PRO A 38 13.02 -35.73 -7.69
CA PRO A 38 12.15 -35.02 -8.61
C PRO A 38 12.04 -33.58 -8.13
N VAL A 39 12.55 -32.63 -8.92
CA VAL A 39 12.23 -31.22 -8.75
C VAL A 39 10.75 -31.11 -9.08
N ASN A 40 9.92 -31.14 -8.04
CA ASN A 40 8.50 -30.92 -8.14
C ASN A 40 8.30 -29.45 -8.54
N ARG A 41 8.32 -29.19 -9.85
CA ARG A 41 8.01 -27.89 -10.43
C ARG A 41 6.52 -27.66 -10.16
N ARG A 42 6.20 -27.13 -8.98
CA ARG A 42 4.86 -26.65 -8.68
C ARG A 42 4.55 -25.59 -9.73
N ASN A 43 3.73 -25.96 -10.71
CA ASN A 43 3.04 -24.99 -11.53
C ASN A 43 2.18 -24.18 -10.57
N MET A 44 2.69 -23.03 -10.12
CA MET A 44 1.86 -22.00 -9.53
C MET A 44 0.91 -21.56 -10.63
N THR A 45 -0.26 -22.16 -10.67
CA THR A 45 -1.38 -21.56 -11.37
C THR A 45 -1.54 -20.19 -10.73
N SER A 46 -1.27 -19.14 -11.52
CA SER A 46 -1.56 -17.76 -11.11
C SER A 46 -3.01 -17.77 -10.67
N LYS A 47 -3.27 -17.69 -9.35
CA LYS A 47 -4.62 -17.50 -8.83
C LYS A 47 -5.19 -16.33 -9.61
N ARG A 48 -6.26 -16.58 -10.37
CA ARG A 48 -6.98 -15.56 -11.13
C ARG A 48 -7.14 -14.36 -10.19
N LYS A 49 -6.54 -13.21 -10.51
CA LYS A 49 -6.71 -12.01 -9.69
C LYS A 49 -8.22 -11.76 -9.64
N THR A 50 -8.80 -11.93 -8.45
CA THR A 50 -10.24 -11.77 -8.24
C THR A 50 -10.63 -10.34 -8.58
N ASP A 51 -11.82 -10.18 -9.14
CA ASP A 51 -12.33 -8.87 -9.51
C ASP A 51 -12.47 -7.98 -8.26
N HIS A 52 -12.38 -6.65 -8.41
CA HIS A 52 -12.53 -5.73 -7.28
C HIS A 52 -13.87 -5.93 -6.57
N LEU A 53 -14.95 -6.12 -7.32
CA LEU A 53 -16.29 -6.35 -6.76
C LEU A 53 -16.35 -7.68 -6.00
N GLU A 54 -15.72 -8.74 -6.52
CA GLU A 54 -15.65 -10.04 -5.84
C GLU A 54 -14.85 -9.94 -4.52
N ARG A 55 -13.70 -9.27 -4.57
CA ARG A 55 -12.79 -9.12 -3.42
C ARG A 55 -13.42 -8.33 -2.28
N THR A 56 -14.28 -7.37 -2.61
CA THR A 56 -14.91 -6.46 -1.65
C THR A 56 -16.40 -6.69 -1.50
N ALA A 57 -16.91 -7.87 -1.91
CA ALA A 57 -18.35 -8.17 -1.90
C ALA A 57 -19.00 -8.02 -0.52
N ASN A 58 -18.25 -8.28 0.56
CA ASN A 58 -18.72 -8.19 1.93
C ASN A 58 -18.50 -6.81 2.59
N THR A 59 -18.10 -5.81 1.81
CA THR A 59 -17.87 -4.44 2.29
C THR A 59 -19.06 -3.55 1.97
N SER A 60 -19.38 -2.65 2.91
CA SER A 60 -20.43 -1.66 2.71
C SER A 60 -20.16 -0.74 1.52
N ARG A 61 -21.25 -0.37 0.86
CA ARG A 61 -21.30 0.58 -0.25
C ARG A 61 -22.48 1.49 -0.07
N GLN A 62 -22.32 2.73 -0.47
CA GLN A 62 -23.44 3.64 -0.55
C GLN A 62 -24.35 3.24 -1.72
N GLU A 63 -25.65 3.51 -1.57
CA GLU A 63 -26.63 3.29 -2.62
C GLU A 63 -26.48 4.31 -3.77
N ILE A 64 -25.98 5.50 -3.44
CA ILE A 64 -25.81 6.58 -4.40
C ILE A 64 -24.70 6.23 -5.40
N ILE A 65 -25.10 6.22 -6.66
CA ILE A 65 -24.21 6.13 -7.82
C ILE A 65 -24.23 7.50 -8.50
N SER A 66 -23.06 8.09 -8.71
CA SER A 66 -22.94 9.43 -9.31
C SER A 66 -22.08 9.40 -10.56
N PRO A 67 -22.56 9.97 -11.69
CA PRO A 67 -21.67 10.40 -12.76
C PRO A 67 -20.63 11.40 -12.26
N ALA A 68 -19.46 11.41 -12.89
CA ALA A 68 -18.42 12.39 -12.65
C ALA A 68 -17.61 12.63 -13.93
N LYS A 69 -16.95 13.79 -14.00
CA LYS A 69 -16.07 14.15 -15.12
C LYS A 69 -14.67 14.47 -14.64
N VAL A 70 -13.66 14.02 -15.37
CA VAL A 70 -12.27 14.36 -15.11
C VAL A 70 -12.06 15.85 -15.39
N CYS A 71 -11.79 16.65 -14.36
CA CYS A 71 -11.58 18.09 -14.47
C CYS A 71 -10.11 18.51 -14.22
N GLY A 72 -9.26 17.57 -13.81
CA GLY A 72 -7.83 17.83 -13.62
C GLY A 72 -7.02 16.55 -13.64
N ILE A 73 -5.80 16.64 -14.18
CA ILE A 73 -4.85 15.52 -14.23
C ILE A 73 -3.46 16.07 -13.91
N SER A 74 -2.75 15.40 -13.02
CA SER A 74 -1.35 15.69 -12.70
C SER A 74 -0.59 14.40 -12.35
N ASN A 75 0.73 14.45 -12.31
CA ASN A 75 1.56 13.34 -11.85
C ASN A 75 2.07 13.62 -10.44
N GLU A 76 1.80 12.70 -9.50
CA GLU A 76 2.35 12.74 -8.13
C GLU A 76 3.73 12.08 -8.07
N SER A 77 3.97 11.10 -8.96
CA SER A 77 5.29 10.53 -9.26
C SER A 77 5.37 10.09 -10.72
N ALA A 78 6.51 9.55 -11.14
CA ALA A 78 6.64 8.94 -12.46
C ALA A 78 5.72 7.72 -12.65
N THR A 79 5.24 7.11 -11.56
CA THR A 79 4.38 5.92 -11.60
C THR A 79 2.97 6.17 -11.07
N VAL A 80 2.65 7.35 -10.54
CA VAL A 80 1.35 7.66 -9.95
C VAL A 80 0.76 8.93 -10.55
N LYS A 81 -0.44 8.79 -11.13
CA LYS A 81 -1.21 9.89 -11.71
C LYS A 81 -2.35 10.27 -10.76
N ARG A 82 -2.52 11.56 -10.51
CA ARG A 82 -3.65 12.12 -9.77
C ARG A 82 -4.70 12.63 -10.74
N VAL A 83 -5.96 12.28 -10.47
CA VAL A 83 -7.12 12.73 -11.22
C VAL A 83 -8.10 13.44 -10.28
N ARG A 84 -8.57 14.61 -10.71
CA ARG A 84 -9.64 15.37 -10.06
C ARG A 84 -10.94 15.10 -10.79
N LEU A 85 -11.97 14.69 -10.06
CA LEU A 85 -13.27 14.30 -10.56
C LEU A 85 -14.32 15.29 -10.06
N ALA A 86 -14.99 15.98 -10.97
CA ALA A 86 -16.17 16.78 -10.67
C ALA A 86 -17.37 15.84 -10.56
N VAL A 87 -17.92 15.70 -9.35
CA VAL A 87 -19.02 14.79 -9.04
C VAL A 87 -20.35 15.49 -9.33
N ALA A 88 -21.20 14.86 -10.14
CA ALA A 88 -22.43 15.50 -10.61
C ALA A 88 -23.56 15.51 -9.56
N ASN A 89 -23.63 14.48 -8.72
CA ASN A 89 -24.68 14.35 -7.71
C ASN A 89 -24.27 15.03 -6.40
N SER A 90 -25.02 16.05 -5.97
CA SER A 90 -24.79 16.78 -4.71
C SER A 90 -24.99 15.93 -3.45
N GLU A 91 -25.78 14.86 -3.54
CA GLU A 91 -26.04 13.94 -2.43
C GLU A 91 -24.93 12.89 -2.29
N PHE A 92 -24.03 12.78 -3.26
CA PHE A 92 -22.88 11.89 -3.16
C PHE A 92 -22.01 12.33 -1.99
N SER A 93 -21.64 11.40 -1.12
CA SER A 93 -20.79 11.67 0.02
C SER A 93 -19.80 10.53 0.23
N PHE A 94 -18.77 10.75 1.03
CA PHE A 94 -17.88 9.68 1.49
C PHE A 94 -17.25 10.07 2.83
N LYS A 95 -16.74 9.07 3.54
CA LYS A 95 -15.98 9.24 4.77
C LYS A 95 -14.49 9.14 4.49
N ALA A 96 -13.68 9.95 5.18
CA ALA A 96 -12.25 10.00 4.95
C ALA A 96 -11.60 8.62 5.19
N GLY A 97 -10.92 8.08 4.17
CA GLY A 97 -10.36 6.72 4.18
C GLY A 97 -11.08 5.72 3.25
N GLN A 98 -12.29 6.04 2.79
CA GLN A 98 -13.05 5.19 1.86
C GLN A 98 -12.44 5.15 0.45
N TRP A 99 -12.97 4.24 -0.38
CA TRP A 99 -12.68 4.13 -1.80
C TRP A 99 -13.90 4.45 -2.65
N VAL A 100 -13.69 4.55 -3.96
CA VAL A 100 -14.75 4.49 -4.96
C VAL A 100 -14.61 3.25 -5.83
N ASP A 101 -15.74 2.60 -6.10
CA ASP A 101 -15.90 1.78 -7.30
C ASP A 101 -15.97 2.77 -8.49
N LEU A 102 -14.98 2.71 -9.38
CA LEU A 102 -14.86 3.54 -10.58
C LEU A 102 -15.29 2.73 -11.80
N PHE A 103 -16.43 3.11 -12.36
CA PHE A 103 -16.98 2.54 -13.59
C PHE A 103 -16.56 3.42 -14.77
N ILE A 104 -15.89 2.83 -15.76
CA ILE A 104 -15.38 3.53 -16.94
C ILE A 104 -16.07 2.96 -18.17
N PRO A 105 -16.73 3.77 -19.00
CA PRO A 105 -17.34 3.31 -20.25
C PRO A 105 -16.33 2.56 -21.14
N GLY A 106 -16.72 1.38 -21.63
CA GLY A 106 -15.86 0.55 -22.48
C GLY A 106 -14.78 -0.27 -21.76
N VAL A 107 -14.57 -0.07 -20.45
CA VAL A 107 -13.62 -0.87 -19.66
C VAL A 107 -14.36 -1.99 -18.94
N SER A 108 -13.95 -3.25 -19.21
CA SER A 108 -14.65 -4.45 -18.72
C SER A 108 -14.53 -4.72 -17.21
N LYS A 109 -13.82 -3.87 -16.48
CA LYS A 109 -13.46 -4.05 -15.07
C LYS A 109 -13.79 -2.81 -14.28
N VAL A 110 -14.24 -3.00 -13.04
CA VAL A 110 -14.49 -1.90 -12.10
C VAL A 110 -13.21 -1.60 -11.33
N GLY A 111 -12.79 -0.34 -11.33
CA GLY A 111 -11.65 0.12 -10.55
C GLY A 111 -12.03 0.25 -9.07
N GLY A 112 -11.16 -0.16 -8.17
CA GLY A 112 -11.31 0.11 -6.74
C GLY A 112 -10.19 1.01 -6.26
N PHE A 113 -10.47 2.30 -6.07
CA PHE A 113 -9.43 3.28 -5.76
C PHE A 113 -9.75 4.05 -4.48
N SER A 114 -8.85 3.99 -3.51
CA SER A 114 -8.94 4.80 -2.30
C SER A 114 -8.91 6.28 -2.65
N ILE A 115 -9.82 7.03 -2.04
CA ILE A 115 -9.95 8.46 -2.21
C ILE A 115 -8.77 9.13 -1.50
N CYS A 116 -8.16 10.14 -2.12
CA CYS A 116 -7.04 10.88 -1.53
C CYS A 116 -7.36 12.34 -1.18
N SER A 117 -8.59 12.80 -1.41
CA SER A 117 -9.10 14.09 -0.93
C SER A 117 -9.90 13.96 0.37
N SER A 118 -10.12 15.06 1.09
CA SER A 118 -11.04 15.07 2.24
C SER A 118 -12.51 15.16 1.78
N PRO A 119 -13.47 14.69 2.61
CA PRO A 119 -14.90 14.95 2.38
C PRO A 119 -15.23 16.44 2.27
N GLY A 120 -14.46 17.30 2.95
CA GLY A 120 -14.61 18.75 2.89
C GLY A 120 -14.37 19.33 1.51
N LEU A 121 -13.45 18.77 0.71
CA LEU A 121 -13.25 19.19 -0.68
C LEU A 121 -14.48 18.91 -1.55
N LEU A 122 -15.09 17.74 -1.37
CA LEU A 122 -16.31 17.37 -2.09
C LEU A 122 -17.47 18.30 -1.71
N GLN A 123 -17.64 18.59 -0.42
CA GLN A 123 -18.71 19.48 0.04
C GLN A 123 -18.56 20.92 -0.49
N LYS A 124 -17.33 21.44 -0.53
CA LYS A 124 -17.05 22.84 -0.92
C LYS A 124 -16.99 23.04 -2.43
N GLU A 125 -16.43 22.09 -3.16
CA GLU A 125 -16.12 22.25 -4.60
C GLU A 125 -16.81 21.21 -5.50
N GLY A 126 -17.48 20.20 -4.94
CA GLY A 126 -17.98 19.07 -5.72
C GLY A 126 -16.86 18.19 -6.29
N ILE A 127 -15.65 18.26 -5.72
CA ILE A 127 -14.47 17.57 -6.23
C ILE A 127 -14.06 16.38 -5.35
N LEU A 128 -13.79 15.25 -6.01
CA LEU A 128 -13.16 14.07 -5.43
C LEU A 128 -11.84 13.79 -6.16
N GLU A 129 -10.80 13.37 -5.44
CA GLU A 129 -9.51 13.06 -6.05
C GLU A 129 -9.06 11.62 -5.81
N LEU A 130 -8.43 11.04 -6.83
CA LEU A 130 -7.78 9.73 -6.79
C LEU A 130 -6.32 9.87 -7.19
N ALA A 131 -5.43 9.09 -6.59
CA ALA A 131 -4.04 8.95 -7.01
C ALA A 131 -3.74 7.49 -7.36
N VAL A 132 -3.59 7.18 -8.64
CA VAL A 132 -3.58 5.82 -9.15
C VAL A 132 -2.21 5.47 -9.67
N LYS A 133 -1.65 4.35 -9.19
CA LYS A 133 -0.39 3.81 -9.69
C LYS A 133 -0.60 3.10 -11.03
N ASN A 134 0.36 3.28 -11.94
CA ASN A 134 0.35 2.60 -13.22
C ASN A 134 0.58 1.10 -13.04
N ASN A 135 -0.31 0.29 -13.60
CA ASN A 135 -0.16 -1.15 -13.74
C ASN A 135 -1.06 -1.63 -14.90
N LEU A 136 -1.05 -2.94 -15.19
CA LEU A 136 -1.84 -3.52 -16.29
C LEU A 136 -3.31 -3.82 -15.92
N HIS A 137 -3.77 -3.46 -14.72
CA HIS A 137 -5.18 -3.61 -14.35
C HIS A 137 -6.01 -2.61 -15.19
N PRO A 138 -7.07 -3.03 -15.91
CA PRO A 138 -7.64 -2.20 -16.98
C PRO A 138 -8.05 -0.77 -16.56
N PRO A 139 -8.72 -0.54 -15.41
CA PRO A 139 -9.04 0.80 -14.94
C PRO A 139 -7.81 1.67 -14.63
N ALA A 140 -6.77 1.08 -14.04
CA ALA A 140 -5.53 1.81 -13.74
C ALA A 140 -4.76 2.10 -15.02
N HIS A 141 -4.69 1.14 -15.93
CA HIS A 141 -4.08 1.33 -17.24
C HIS A 141 -4.78 2.45 -18.01
N TRP A 142 -6.12 2.41 -18.10
CA TRP A 142 -6.93 3.45 -18.74
C TRP A 142 -6.67 4.84 -18.15
N ILE A 143 -6.59 4.98 -16.82
CA ILE A 143 -6.23 6.26 -16.18
C ILE A 143 -4.87 6.77 -16.68
N HIS A 144 -3.92 5.86 -16.91
CA HIS A 144 -2.57 6.22 -17.35
C HIS A 144 -2.45 6.50 -18.85
N THR A 145 -3.21 5.81 -19.70
CA THR A 145 -3.03 5.83 -21.16
C THR A 145 -4.11 6.58 -21.94
N GLU A 146 -5.35 6.59 -21.45
CA GLU A 146 -6.53 7.03 -22.23
C GLU A 146 -7.31 8.16 -21.54
N CYS A 147 -7.25 8.24 -20.21
CA CYS A 147 -7.93 9.27 -19.43
C CYS A 147 -7.42 10.67 -19.78
N SER A 148 -8.37 11.54 -20.11
CA SER A 148 -8.17 12.94 -20.50
C SER A 148 -9.20 13.86 -19.83
N LEU A 149 -8.96 15.17 -19.88
CA LEU A 149 -9.94 16.15 -19.38
C LEU A 149 -11.30 15.96 -20.08
N GLY A 150 -12.38 16.02 -19.30
CA GLY A 150 -13.74 15.79 -19.77
C GLY A 150 -14.15 14.31 -19.85
N SER A 151 -13.23 13.36 -19.63
CA SER A 151 -13.57 11.93 -19.62
C SER A 151 -14.65 11.65 -18.57
N GLU A 152 -15.65 10.86 -18.97
CA GLU A 152 -16.79 10.53 -18.13
C GLU A 152 -16.57 9.20 -17.41
N VAL A 153 -16.90 9.19 -16.12
CA VAL A 153 -16.85 8.02 -15.25
C VAL A 153 -18.06 8.02 -14.34
N THR A 154 -18.35 6.88 -13.73
CA THR A 154 -19.37 6.76 -12.69
C THR A 154 -18.74 6.25 -11.41
N LEU A 155 -19.20 6.77 -10.28
CA LEU A 155 -18.65 6.54 -8.95
C LEU A 155 -19.68 5.90 -8.02
N ARG A 156 -19.23 4.98 -7.19
CA ARG A 156 -19.96 4.55 -5.99
C ARG A 156 -19.00 4.45 -4.82
N ALA A 157 -19.26 5.17 -3.74
CA ALA A 157 -18.43 5.12 -2.54
C ALA A 157 -18.60 3.77 -1.81
N GLY A 158 -17.51 3.24 -1.27
CA GLY A 158 -17.51 2.04 -0.45
C GLY A 158 -16.29 1.96 0.47
N GLY A 159 -16.32 0.98 1.37
CA GLY A 159 -15.23 0.76 2.31
C GLY A 159 -15.64 0.98 3.76
N ASP A 160 -15.21 0.06 4.62
CA ASP A 160 -15.44 0.13 6.08
C ASP A 160 -14.24 0.71 6.84
N PHE A 161 -13.21 1.13 6.11
CA PHE A 161 -12.03 1.79 6.66
C PHE A 161 -12.19 3.30 6.53
N TYR A 162 -12.49 3.98 7.64
CA TYR A 162 -12.64 5.42 7.65
C TYR A 162 -12.42 6.03 9.03
N PHE A 163 -12.16 7.33 9.05
CA PHE A 163 -12.20 8.16 10.25
C PHE A 163 -13.33 9.18 10.11
N ASP A 164 -14.34 9.09 10.96
CA ASP A 164 -15.57 9.88 10.91
C ASP A 164 -16.06 10.19 12.34
N PRO A 165 -15.32 11.03 13.08
CA PRO A 165 -15.66 11.36 14.46
C PRO A 165 -16.90 12.27 14.51
N GLN A 166 -17.72 12.09 15.54
CA GLN A 166 -18.82 13.00 15.83
C GLN A 166 -18.30 14.27 16.51
N PRO A 167 -19.00 15.42 16.37
CA PRO A 167 -18.62 16.68 17.01
C PRO A 167 -18.35 16.59 18.51
N THR A 168 -19.07 15.71 19.21
CA THR A 168 -19.02 15.50 20.66
C THR A 168 -18.03 14.42 21.09
N ASP A 169 -17.40 13.72 20.15
CA ASP A 169 -16.45 12.67 20.49
C ASP A 169 -15.22 13.24 21.20
N SER A 170 -14.70 12.48 22.16
CA SER A 170 -13.45 12.81 22.83
C SER A 170 -12.29 12.84 21.83
N PRO A 171 -11.35 13.80 21.95
CA PRO A 171 -10.15 13.81 21.13
C PRO A 171 -9.38 12.48 21.22
N VAL A 172 -8.94 11.97 20.06
CA VAL A 172 -8.11 10.78 19.95
C VAL A 172 -6.79 11.08 19.25
N ASP A 173 -5.74 10.38 19.67
CA ASP A 173 -4.45 10.39 18.97
C ASP A 173 -4.47 9.35 17.84
N LEU A 174 -4.01 9.75 16.66
CA LEU A 174 -3.97 8.92 15.46
C LEU A 174 -2.53 8.58 15.07
N VAL A 175 -2.26 7.28 14.90
CA VAL A 175 -1.04 6.80 14.23
C VAL A 175 -1.43 6.26 12.86
N LEU A 176 -0.99 6.93 11.80
CA LEU A 176 -1.26 6.57 10.41
C LEU A 176 -0.02 5.90 9.82
N ILE A 177 -0.16 4.69 9.29
CA ILE A 177 0.98 3.93 8.72
C ILE A 177 0.63 3.43 7.32
N GLY A 178 1.37 3.90 6.32
CA GLY A 178 1.13 3.55 4.92
C GLY A 178 2.40 3.40 4.11
N GLY A 179 2.26 2.75 2.94
CA GLY A 179 3.35 2.54 2.00
C GLY A 179 2.91 2.69 0.55
N GLY A 180 3.72 3.34 -0.29
CA GLY A 180 3.38 3.57 -1.69
C GLY A 180 2.03 4.30 -1.86
N VAL A 181 1.11 3.73 -2.66
CA VAL A 181 -0.26 4.26 -2.83
C VAL A 181 -1.21 3.95 -1.67
N GLY A 182 -0.79 3.11 -0.71
CA GLY A 182 -1.49 2.91 0.56
C GLY A 182 -1.59 4.17 1.42
N ILE A 183 -0.86 5.23 1.05
CA ILE A 183 -0.99 6.56 1.64
C ILE A 183 -2.33 7.23 1.31
N ASN A 184 -2.99 6.90 0.20
CA ASN A 184 -4.20 7.59 -0.26
C ASN A 184 -5.30 7.71 0.82
N PRO A 185 -5.80 6.60 1.42
CA PRO A 185 -6.85 6.70 2.43
C PRO A 185 -6.36 7.43 3.69
N LEU A 186 -5.08 7.31 4.04
CA LEU A 186 -4.48 7.99 5.18
C LEU A 186 -4.33 9.50 4.94
N PHE A 187 -4.03 9.89 3.71
CA PHE A 187 -3.95 11.29 3.30
C PHE A 187 -5.34 11.92 3.30
N SER A 188 -6.37 11.19 2.86
CA SER A 188 -7.78 11.61 3.02
C SER A 188 -8.12 11.86 4.49
N ILE A 189 -7.77 10.93 5.40
CA ILE A 189 -7.96 11.10 6.86
C ILE A 189 -7.18 12.30 7.38
N LEU A 190 -5.91 12.46 6.99
CA LEU A 190 -5.07 13.56 7.44
C LEU A 190 -5.64 14.93 7.04
N LEU A 191 -6.11 15.07 5.79
CA LEU A 191 -6.78 16.27 5.31
C LEU A 191 -8.09 16.51 6.07
N HIS A 192 -8.88 15.45 6.31
CA HIS A 192 -10.15 15.58 7.02
C HIS A 192 -9.98 16.02 8.48
N VAL A 193 -8.98 15.48 9.18
CA VAL A 193 -8.63 15.91 10.55
C VAL A 193 -8.22 17.39 10.57
N ALA A 194 -7.46 17.85 9.57
CA ALA A 194 -7.11 19.26 9.43
C ALA A 194 -8.35 20.13 9.17
N ASP A 195 -9.26 19.70 8.29
CA ASP A 195 -10.53 20.40 8.03
C ASP A 195 -11.37 20.55 9.30
N LEU A 196 -11.54 19.47 10.07
CA LEU A 196 -12.30 19.48 11.33
C LEU A 196 -11.67 20.43 12.36
N HIS A 197 -10.35 20.45 12.46
CA HIS A 197 -9.65 21.34 13.37
C HIS A 197 -9.87 22.82 13.02
N GLU A 198 -9.85 23.17 11.73
CA GLU A 198 -10.11 24.55 11.28
C GLU A 198 -11.57 24.96 11.49
N ILE A 199 -12.52 24.06 11.26
CA ILE A 199 -13.94 24.30 11.55
C ILE A 199 -14.12 24.60 13.05
N ARG A 200 -13.50 23.79 13.92
CA ARG A 200 -13.57 24.05 15.36
C ARG A 200 -12.89 25.35 15.77
N LYS A 201 -11.73 25.66 15.19
CA LYS A 201 -11.03 26.91 15.47
C LYS A 201 -11.85 28.15 15.07
N SER A 202 -12.62 28.05 13.99
CA SER A 202 -13.44 29.17 13.49
C SER A 202 -14.80 29.29 14.19
N THR A 203 -15.43 28.18 14.56
CA THR A 203 -16.79 28.18 15.14
C THR A 203 -16.83 28.02 16.66
N GLY A 204 -15.76 27.50 17.27
CA GLY A 204 -15.75 27.07 18.68
C GLY A 204 -16.40 25.70 18.91
N GLU A 205 -17.05 25.14 17.90
CA GLU A 205 -17.81 23.88 17.97
C GLU A 205 -17.24 22.82 17.02
N GLY A 206 -17.55 21.54 17.27
CA GLY A 206 -17.05 20.43 16.44
C GLY A 206 -15.93 19.62 17.08
N PHE A 207 -15.48 18.59 16.37
CA PHE A 207 -14.55 17.59 16.89
C PHE A 207 -13.19 18.21 17.31
N GLN A 208 -12.67 17.79 18.47
CA GLN A 208 -11.35 18.23 18.92
C GLN A 208 -10.25 17.34 18.34
N MET A 209 -9.31 17.93 17.62
CA MET A 209 -8.13 17.20 17.17
C MET A 209 -7.18 16.87 18.34
N GLY A 210 -6.87 15.57 18.51
CA GLY A 210 -5.74 15.06 19.29
C GLY A 210 -4.40 15.33 18.59
N SER A 211 -3.47 14.39 18.63
CA SER A 211 -2.25 14.41 17.80
C SER A 211 -2.34 13.38 16.66
N VAL A 212 -1.67 13.65 15.55
CA VAL A 212 -1.56 12.75 14.40
C VAL A 212 -0.09 12.52 14.10
N LYS A 213 0.32 11.25 14.04
CA LYS A 213 1.65 10.86 13.59
C LYS A 213 1.56 9.97 12.37
N LEU A 214 2.11 10.45 11.25
CA LEU A 214 2.18 9.73 9.99
C LEU A 214 3.55 9.05 9.84
N TYR A 215 3.56 7.75 9.62
CA TYR A 215 4.71 6.99 9.13
C TYR A 215 4.45 6.57 7.68
N TYR A 216 5.26 7.09 6.76
CA TYR A 216 5.05 6.84 5.34
C TYR A 216 6.30 6.30 4.66
N SER A 217 6.18 5.08 4.12
CA SER A 217 7.27 4.40 3.43
C SER A 217 7.11 4.44 1.91
N ALA A 218 8.18 4.71 1.18
CA ALA A 218 8.21 4.61 -0.28
C ALA A 218 9.52 3.98 -0.77
N LYS A 219 9.56 3.68 -2.07
CA LYS A 219 10.78 3.15 -2.70
C LYS A 219 11.92 4.16 -2.59
N ASN A 220 11.67 5.41 -2.94
CA ASN A 220 12.63 6.49 -2.91
C ASN A 220 11.88 7.81 -2.72
N THR A 221 12.63 8.91 -2.58
CA THR A 221 12.03 10.23 -2.35
C THR A 221 11.14 10.70 -3.50
N SER A 222 11.34 10.22 -4.74
CA SER A 222 10.48 10.56 -5.88
C SER A 222 9.13 9.85 -5.84
N GLU A 223 9.02 8.75 -5.10
CA GLU A 223 7.80 7.96 -4.91
C GLU A 223 7.08 8.25 -3.59
N LEU A 224 7.53 9.26 -2.82
CA LEU A 224 6.74 9.81 -1.72
C LEU A 224 5.62 10.69 -2.31
N LEU A 225 4.38 10.23 -2.32
CA LEU A 225 3.26 11.00 -2.83
C LEU A 225 2.89 12.14 -1.88
N PHE A 226 2.32 13.24 -2.40
CA PHE A 226 1.79 14.36 -1.61
C PHE A 226 2.78 15.04 -0.65
N LYS A 227 4.10 14.86 -0.84
CA LYS A 227 5.17 15.41 0.02
C LYS A 227 4.91 16.84 0.45
N LYS A 228 4.67 17.73 -0.52
CA LYS A 228 4.46 19.16 -0.28
C LYS A 228 3.25 19.43 0.59
N ASN A 229 2.13 18.74 0.33
CA ASN A 229 0.90 18.88 1.11
C ASN A 229 1.09 18.37 2.54
N ILE A 230 1.72 17.20 2.71
CA ILE A 230 1.98 16.62 4.03
C ILE A 230 2.87 17.56 4.87
N LEU A 231 3.97 18.06 4.30
CA LEU A 231 4.86 19.01 4.99
C LEU A 231 4.17 20.33 5.28
N SER A 232 3.32 20.82 4.37
CA SER A 232 2.50 22.01 4.63
C SER A 232 1.59 21.83 5.84
N LEU A 233 1.00 20.63 6.03
CA LEU A 233 0.17 20.35 7.21
C LEU A 233 1.01 20.25 8.49
N VAL A 234 2.17 19.61 8.43
CA VAL A 234 3.10 19.55 9.58
C VAL A 234 3.50 20.96 10.03
N ASN A 235 3.84 21.84 9.08
CA ASN A 235 4.22 23.22 9.37
C ASN A 235 3.03 24.06 9.87
N LYS A 236 1.82 23.80 9.34
CA LYS A 236 0.60 24.52 9.74
C LYS A 236 0.11 24.12 11.14
N PHE A 237 0.35 22.88 11.56
CA PHE A 237 -0.12 22.32 12.83
C PHE A 237 1.03 21.75 13.68
N PRO A 238 2.00 22.59 14.09
CA PRO A 238 3.18 22.14 14.82
C PRO A 238 2.80 21.47 16.15
N GLY A 239 3.45 20.34 16.46
CA GLY A 239 3.18 19.54 17.66
C GLY A 239 1.88 18.73 17.63
N LYS A 240 0.96 19.03 16.69
CA LYS A 240 -0.29 18.31 16.49
C LYS A 240 -0.19 17.31 15.35
N ILE A 241 0.39 17.70 14.21
CA ILE A 241 0.63 16.81 13.07
C ILE A 241 2.13 16.62 12.91
N THR A 242 2.58 15.37 12.92
CA THR A 242 3.98 14.99 12.72
C THR A 242 4.09 13.91 11.66
N CYS A 243 5.22 13.86 10.95
CA CYS A 243 5.46 12.88 9.91
C CYS A 243 6.89 12.34 9.96
N ASN A 244 7.05 11.05 9.72
CA ASN A 244 8.32 10.39 9.44
C ASN A 244 8.20 9.66 8.10
N PHE A 245 9.02 10.07 7.14
CA PHE A 245 9.21 9.39 5.88
C PHE A 245 10.27 8.30 6.03
N HIS A 246 10.07 7.20 5.32
CA HIS A 246 11.03 6.11 5.22
C HIS A 246 11.22 5.74 3.74
N VAL A 247 12.46 5.64 3.29
CA VAL A 247 12.78 5.27 1.90
C VAL A 247 13.62 4.01 1.88
N THR A 248 13.20 3.02 1.08
CA THR A 248 13.80 1.67 1.12
C THR A 248 14.90 1.45 0.09
N GLN A 249 14.93 2.23 -0.99
CA GLN A 249 15.83 2.10 -2.13
C GLN A 249 16.23 3.48 -2.68
N GLN A 250 16.79 4.32 -1.82
CA GLN A 250 17.27 5.65 -2.19
C GLN A 250 18.69 5.57 -2.76
N SER A 251 18.84 5.89 -4.04
CA SER A 251 20.15 5.91 -4.72
C SER A 251 20.70 7.33 -4.94
N SER A 252 19.83 8.34 -4.99
CA SER A 252 20.22 9.75 -5.14
C SER A 252 20.31 10.46 -3.78
N PRO A 253 21.04 11.59 -3.68
CA PRO A 253 21.04 12.42 -2.48
C PRO A 253 19.62 12.87 -2.10
N ILE A 254 19.32 12.85 -0.80
CA ILE A 254 18.06 13.38 -0.26
C ILE A 254 18.17 14.89 -0.16
N CYS A 255 17.21 15.60 -0.76
CA CYS A 255 17.12 17.06 -0.69
C CYS A 255 17.03 17.53 0.78
N LEU A 256 17.72 18.63 1.11
CA LEU A 256 17.83 19.18 2.47
C LEU A 256 16.46 19.37 3.15
N GLU A 257 15.43 19.77 2.40
CA GLU A 257 14.07 19.97 2.92
C GLU A 257 13.45 18.68 3.52
N LEU A 258 13.80 17.51 2.96
CA LEU A 258 13.24 16.23 3.40
C LEU A 258 14.07 15.54 4.48
N GLN A 259 15.33 15.94 4.67
CA GLN A 259 16.24 15.28 5.61
C GLN A 259 15.71 15.23 7.06
N PRO A 260 15.09 16.29 7.61
CA PRO A 260 14.56 16.24 8.98
C PRO A 260 13.44 15.22 9.17
N PHE A 261 12.77 14.83 8.08
CA PHE A 261 11.61 13.95 8.11
C PHE A 261 11.94 12.53 7.69
N ILE A 262 13.10 12.27 7.08
CA ILE A 262 13.47 10.93 6.61
C ILE A 262 14.35 10.23 7.64
N THR A 263 13.86 9.12 8.19
CA THR A 263 14.69 8.23 9.01
C THR A 263 15.52 7.34 8.10
N GLY A 264 16.85 7.48 8.14
CA GLY A 264 17.76 6.62 7.39
C GLY A 264 17.97 5.27 8.10
N GLY A 265 17.64 4.17 7.42
CA GLY A 265 18.10 2.81 7.79
C GLY A 265 17.30 2.07 8.88
N ASN A 266 17.45 0.74 8.85
CA ASN A 266 16.67 -0.32 9.52
C ASN A 266 16.41 -0.14 11.04
N HIS A 267 15.50 0.75 11.42
CA HIS A 267 14.94 0.78 12.77
C HIS A 267 13.55 0.14 12.77
N SER A 268 13.41 -0.96 13.51
CA SER A 268 12.12 -1.63 13.74
C SER A 268 11.15 -0.65 14.38
N LEU A 269 10.05 -0.35 13.67
CA LEU A 269 9.01 0.58 14.11
C LEU A 269 8.27 -0.03 15.31
N ARG A 270 8.41 0.55 16.51
CA ARG A 270 7.55 0.21 17.65
C ARG A 270 6.25 0.98 17.56
N ILE A 271 5.13 0.27 17.44
CA ILE A 271 3.83 0.84 17.11
C ILE A 271 2.98 0.98 18.39
N PRO A 272 2.48 2.18 18.76
CA PRO A 272 1.62 2.39 19.92
C PRO A 272 0.22 1.77 19.77
N ARG A 273 -0.56 1.74 20.85
CA ARG A 273 -1.81 0.95 21.00
C ARG A 273 -3.03 1.42 20.18
N ALA A 274 -2.98 2.58 19.51
CA ALA A 274 -4.04 3.10 18.64
C ALA A 274 -3.48 3.34 17.22
N VAL A 275 -3.69 2.38 16.32
CA VAL A 275 -3.07 2.36 15.00
C VAL A 275 -4.12 2.25 13.92
N ILE A 276 -4.06 3.17 12.98
CA ILE A 276 -4.73 3.07 11.71
C ILE A 276 -3.65 2.63 10.71
N GLN A 277 -3.60 1.33 10.43
CA GLN A 277 -2.65 0.70 9.51
C GLN A 277 -3.33 0.38 8.18
N ASP A 278 -2.59 0.56 7.08
CA ASP A 278 -2.93 -0.07 5.81
C ASP A 278 -2.86 -1.60 5.95
N PRO A 279 -3.93 -2.35 5.62
CA PRO A 279 -3.96 -3.81 5.69
C PRO A 279 -2.90 -4.53 4.82
N ALA A 280 -2.18 -3.84 3.92
CA ALA A 280 -1.17 -4.44 3.05
C ALA A 280 0.24 -4.63 3.67
N CYS A 281 0.52 -4.13 4.89
CA CYS A 281 1.90 -3.99 5.40
C CYS A 281 2.41 -5.04 6.41
N SER A 282 1.66 -6.09 6.77
CA SER A 282 2.14 -7.09 7.74
C SER A 282 2.78 -8.32 7.06
N GLY A 283 4.11 -8.32 6.91
CA GLY A 283 4.89 -9.55 6.77
C GLY A 283 5.19 -10.13 8.15
N SER A 284 4.75 -11.36 8.41
CA SER A 284 4.96 -12.06 9.67
C SER A 284 6.45 -12.38 9.90
N PRO A 285 7.04 -12.01 11.04
CA PRO A 285 8.25 -12.65 11.53
C PRO A 285 7.86 -13.97 12.21
N GLU A 286 8.28 -15.09 11.63
CA GLU A 286 8.30 -16.37 12.36
C GLU A 286 9.30 -16.28 13.51
N SER A 287 8.91 -16.71 14.70
CA SER A 287 9.83 -17.06 15.78
C SER A 287 9.31 -18.29 16.52
N PRO A 288 10.22 -19.14 17.03
CA PRO A 288 9.96 -20.56 17.20
C PRO A 288 9.26 -20.86 18.53
N ALA A 289 8.36 -21.84 18.48
CA ALA A 289 7.70 -22.39 19.65
C ALA A 289 8.72 -22.96 20.66
N ARG A 290 8.60 -22.57 21.93
CA ARG A 290 9.16 -23.31 23.06
C ARG A 290 8.00 -23.97 23.81
N SER A 291 8.08 -25.30 23.88
CA SER A 291 7.29 -26.16 24.76
C SER A 291 7.77 -26.05 26.21
N ALA A 292 6.85 -26.03 27.16
CA ALA A 292 7.10 -26.55 28.50
C ALA A 292 5.78 -26.98 29.15
N ASN A 293 5.65 -28.29 29.39
CA ASN A 293 4.79 -28.87 30.42
C ASN A 293 5.46 -28.67 31.78
N ALA A 294 4.69 -28.40 32.84
CA ALA A 294 4.88 -28.98 34.17
C ALA A 294 3.67 -28.71 35.08
N THR A 295 3.27 -29.76 35.75
CA THR A 295 2.26 -29.93 36.80
C THR A 295 2.71 -29.40 38.17
N ASP A 296 1.73 -28.96 38.97
CA ASP A 296 1.41 -29.39 40.37
C ASP A 296 1.06 -28.27 41.38
N PRO A 297 0.25 -28.59 42.42
CA PRO A 297 -0.78 -27.72 43.01
C PRO A 297 -0.40 -27.20 44.40
N CYS A 298 -1.09 -26.16 44.89
CA CYS A 298 -1.24 -25.86 46.32
C CYS A 298 -2.52 -25.03 46.57
N ASP A 299 -3.37 -25.57 47.44
CA ASP A 299 -4.57 -24.98 48.03
C ASP A 299 -4.25 -23.83 49.00
N HIS A 300 -4.99 -22.73 48.93
CA HIS A 300 -5.42 -21.92 50.09
C HIS A 300 -6.69 -21.11 49.73
N PRO A 301 -7.62 -20.86 50.68
CA PRO A 301 -8.94 -20.31 50.37
C PRO A 301 -8.94 -18.76 50.30
N GLU A 302 -9.28 -18.20 49.13
CA GLU A 302 -9.47 -16.76 48.93
C GLU A 302 -10.94 -16.34 49.09
N GLN A 303 -11.13 -15.20 49.75
CA GLN A 303 -12.43 -14.53 49.96
C GLN A 303 -13.00 -13.99 48.64
N PRO A 304 -14.33 -13.79 48.53
CA PRO A 304 -14.95 -13.45 47.25
C PRO A 304 -14.70 -11.99 46.83
N ASP A 305 -14.11 -11.82 45.65
CA ASP A 305 -13.97 -10.53 44.95
C ASP A 305 -15.34 -9.94 44.50
N PRO A 306 -15.46 -8.61 44.41
CA PRO A 306 -16.65 -7.94 43.91
C PRO A 306 -16.84 -8.12 42.39
N PRO A 307 -18.06 -8.01 41.86
CA PRO A 307 -18.39 -8.45 40.50
C PRO A 307 -17.70 -7.61 39.43
N GLU A 308 -16.87 -8.28 38.64
CA GLU A 308 -16.18 -7.76 37.47
C GLU A 308 -17.19 -7.37 36.37
N ARG A 309 -17.18 -6.09 35.95
CA ARG A 309 -17.99 -5.65 34.80
C ARG A 309 -17.41 -6.27 33.53
N ARG A 310 -18.11 -7.25 32.96
CA ARG A 310 -17.80 -7.81 31.64
C ARG A 310 -17.85 -6.71 30.57
N ILE A 311 -16.69 -6.26 30.14
CA ILE A 311 -16.51 -5.53 28.89
C ILE A 311 -16.64 -6.55 27.75
N PRO A 312 -17.50 -6.33 26.73
CA PRO A 312 -17.61 -7.26 25.62
C PRO A 312 -16.28 -7.34 24.85
N PRO A 313 -15.91 -8.52 24.34
CA PRO A 313 -14.67 -8.69 23.60
C PRO A 313 -14.70 -7.79 22.35
N ALA A 314 -13.61 -7.05 22.14
CA ALA A 314 -13.38 -6.32 20.90
C ALA A 314 -13.48 -7.29 19.71
N ARG A 315 -14.27 -6.93 18.70
CA ARG A 315 -14.41 -7.74 17.49
C ARG A 315 -13.04 -7.93 16.84
N PRO A 316 -12.71 -9.13 16.35
CA PRO A 316 -11.44 -9.38 15.69
C PRO A 316 -11.33 -8.52 14.42
N ALA A 317 -10.17 -7.90 14.21
CA ALA A 317 -9.85 -7.18 12.99
C ALA A 317 -10.05 -8.11 11.77
N ARG A 318 -10.98 -7.74 10.89
CA ARG A 318 -11.22 -8.45 9.63
C ARG A 318 -10.34 -7.84 8.54
N TRP A 319 -9.51 -8.67 7.94
CA TRP A 319 -8.55 -8.32 6.90
C TRP A 319 -9.22 -8.28 5.52
N ILE A 320 -9.02 -7.21 4.75
CA ILE A 320 -9.41 -7.10 3.34
C ILE A 320 -8.17 -6.69 2.55
N PRO A 321 -7.59 -7.55 1.70
CA PRO A 321 -6.33 -7.26 1.01
C PRO A 321 -6.56 -6.30 -0.17
N LEU A 322 -6.08 -5.05 -0.13
CA LEU A 322 -6.04 -4.12 -1.28
C LEU A 322 -4.97 -4.57 -2.29
N GLN A 323 -5.29 -4.64 -3.58
CA GLN A 323 -4.31 -4.94 -4.61
C GLN A 323 -3.60 -3.67 -5.10
N LEU A 324 -2.27 -3.71 -4.99
CA LEU A 324 -1.26 -2.90 -5.68
C LEU A 324 -1.24 -3.17 -7.20
#